data_AF-A0A6C0LCH4-F1
#
_entry.id   AF-A0A6C0LCH4-F1
#
_cell.length_a   1.000
_cell.length_b   1.000
_cell.length_c   1.000
_cell.angle_alpha   90.00
_cell.angle_beta   90.00
_cell.angle_gamma   90.00
#
_symmetry.space_group_name_H-M   'P 1'
#
loop_
_entity.id
_entity.type
_entity.pdbx_description
1 polymer ?
#
loop_
_entity_poly.entity_id
_entity_poly.type
_entity_poly.pdbx_seq_one_letter_code
_entity_poly.pdbx_strand_id
1 'polypeptide(L)'
;MEIDETTKKILEKVGLSFVETEILIDREALLNFSIYDELKPEIDQLKKVFSSSSLTSLHKEANTKQKWPLLNLIRQILRVYGYKMEPIRKCDGYTVDGIKKFKRFFLVQKIPLENA
;
A
#
# COMPACT_ATOMS: atom_id res chain seq x y z
N MET A 1 -6.33 13.71 -10.82
CA MET A 1 -5.78 14.35 -9.62
C MET A 1 -4.31 14.00 -9.58
N GLU A 2 -3.44 15.00 -9.50
CA GLU A 2 -1.99 14.76 -9.40
C GLU A 2 -1.66 14.22 -8.00
N ILE A 3 -0.67 13.34 -7.88
CA ILE A 3 -0.27 12.75 -6.61
C ILE A 3 0.48 13.80 -5.78
N ASP A 4 0.02 14.06 -4.55
CA ASP A 4 0.67 14.97 -3.62
C ASP A 4 2.09 14.51 -3.25
N GLU A 5 3.00 15.47 -3.02
CA GLU A 5 4.41 15.21 -2.72
C GLU A 5 4.62 14.35 -1.47
N THR A 6 3.80 14.55 -0.43
CA THR A 6 3.82 13.73 0.78
C THR A 6 3.44 12.28 0.45
N THR A 7 2.45 12.12 -0.44
CA THR A 7 1.98 10.81 -0.86
C THR A 7 3.05 10.09 -1.68
N LYS A 8 3.73 10.78 -2.59
CA LYS A 8 4.84 10.22 -3.38
C LYS A 8 5.93 9.64 -2.48
N LYS A 9 6.37 10.40 -1.47
CA LYS A 9 7.41 9.94 -0.52
C LYS A 9 7.01 8.68 0.25
N ILE A 10 5.77 8.59 0.71
CA ILE A 10 5.25 7.39 1.39
C ILE A 10 5.29 6.18 0.45
N LEU A 11 4.87 6.37 -0.79
CA LEU A 11 4.78 5.31 -1.79
C LEU A 11 6.18 4.83 -2.20
N GLU A 12 7.13 5.75 -2.42
CA GLU A 12 8.52 5.42 -2.72
C GLU A 12 9.20 4.60 -1.61
N LYS A 13 8.98 4.94 -0.32
CA LYS A 13 9.52 4.15 0.81
C LYS A 13 9.03 2.70 0.82
N VAL A 14 7.85 2.45 0.27
CA VAL A 14 7.23 1.12 0.19
C VAL A 14 7.64 0.39 -1.10
N GLY A 15 8.42 1.04 -1.97
CA GLY A 15 8.86 0.49 -3.25
C GLY A 15 7.87 0.71 -4.39
N LEU A 16 6.92 1.64 -4.23
CA LEU A 16 6.02 2.05 -5.30
C LEU A 16 6.62 3.24 -6.06
N SER A 17 7.07 2.99 -7.29
CA SER A 17 7.38 4.05 -8.24
C SER A 17 6.31 4.06 -9.34
N PHE A 18 5.64 5.20 -9.56
CA PHE A 18 4.56 5.34 -10.56
C PHE A 18 5.08 5.46 -11.99
N VAL A 19 6.17 4.76 -12.30
CA VAL A 19 6.80 4.76 -13.63
C VAL A 19 6.04 3.83 -14.59
N GLU A 20 5.37 2.81 -14.05
CA GLU A 20 4.78 1.71 -14.83
C GLU A 20 3.26 1.62 -14.65
N THR A 21 2.57 1.08 -15.66
CA THR A 21 1.12 0.85 -15.66
C THR A 21 0.66 -0.19 -14.63
N GLU A 22 1.55 -1.10 -14.24
CA GLU A 22 1.31 -2.15 -13.25
C GLU A 22 2.51 -2.25 -12.32
N ILE A 23 2.28 -2.26 -11.00
CA ILE A 23 3.36 -2.31 -10.01
C ILE A 23 3.15 -3.50 -9.08
N LEU A 24 4.21 -4.22 -8.77
CA LEU A 24 4.20 -5.32 -7.81
C LEU A 24 4.87 -4.91 -6.51
N ILE A 25 4.13 -5.03 -5.41
CA ILE A 25 4.62 -4.74 -4.06
C ILE A 25 4.77 -6.05 -3.30
N ASP A 26 5.89 -6.23 -2.61
CA ASP A 26 6.04 -7.35 -1.66
C ASP A 26 5.03 -7.19 -0.51
N ARG A 27 4.23 -8.23 -0.27
CA ARG A 27 3.28 -8.23 0.84
C ARG A 27 3.98 -8.00 2.17
N GLU A 28 5.16 -8.59 2.38
CA GLU A 28 5.84 -8.53 3.67
C GLU A 28 6.32 -7.11 4.00
N ALA A 29 6.65 -6.29 2.99
CA ALA A 29 6.97 -4.88 3.20
C ALA A 29 5.78 -4.10 3.79
N LEU A 30 4.56 -4.37 3.33
CA LEU A 30 3.34 -3.69 3.81
C LEU A 30 2.86 -4.15 5.19
N LEU A 31 3.42 -5.23 5.71
CA LEU A 31 3.09 -5.78 7.04
C LEU A 31 4.16 -5.48 8.08
N ASN A 32 5.23 -4.79 7.66
CA ASN A 32 6.31 -4.42 8.54
C ASN A 32 5.93 -3.18 9.37
N PHE A 33 5.81 -3.36 10.68
CA PHE A 33 5.51 -2.28 11.62
C PHE A 33 6.65 -1.26 11.74
N SER A 34 7.91 -1.65 11.52
CA SER A 34 9.05 -0.71 11.52
C SER A 34 8.88 0.35 10.44
N ILE A 35 8.53 -0.08 9.21
CA ILE A 35 8.30 0.82 8.09
C ILE A 35 7.14 1.77 8.40
N TYR A 36 6.08 1.27 9.04
CA TYR A 36 4.96 2.10 9.46
C TYR A 36 5.38 3.17 10.49
N ASP A 37 6.18 2.78 11.48
CA ASP A 37 6.64 3.69 12.53
C ASP A 37 7.56 4.79 11.97
N GLU A 38 8.42 4.44 11.02
CA GLU A 38 9.29 5.38 10.27
C GLU A 38 8.51 6.35 9.39
N LEU A 39 7.27 6.00 9.01
CA LEU A 39 6.38 6.81 8.17
C LEU A 39 5.42 7.70 8.97
N LYS A 40 5.40 7.59 10.31
CA LYS A 40 4.51 8.41 11.17
C LYS A 40 4.60 9.92 10.89
N PRO A 41 5.79 10.53 10.75
CA PRO A 41 5.90 11.95 10.46
C PRO A 41 5.18 12.36 9.16
N GLU A 42 5.34 11.56 8.09
CA GLU A 42 4.69 11.78 6.80
C GLU A 42 3.18 11.51 6.87
N ILE A 43 2.75 10.53 7.67
CA ILE A 43 1.32 10.25 7.92
C ILE A 43 0.65 11.45 8.62
N ASP A 44 1.33 12.07 9.58
CA ASP A 44 0.81 13.26 10.26
C ASP A 44 0.73 14.48 9.34
N GLN A 45 1.61 14.59 8.34
CA GLN A 45 1.49 15.57 7.26
C GLN A 45 0.29 15.24 6.36
N LEU A 46 0.07 13.96 6.05
CA LEU A 46 -1.03 13.50 5.20
C LEU A 46 -2.42 13.86 5.78
N LYS A 47 -2.56 13.88 7.11
CA LYS A 47 -3.79 14.32 7.82
C LYS A 47 -4.17 15.77 7.55
N LYS A 48 -3.23 16.60 7.09
CA LYS A 48 -3.50 18.00 6.72
C LYS A 48 -4.04 18.12 5.30
N VAL A 49 -3.72 17.15 4.44
CA VAL A 49 -4.11 17.12 3.03
C VAL A 49 -5.46 16.42 2.85
N PHE A 50 -5.64 15.27 3.53
CA PHE A 50 -6.89 14.51 3.47
C PHE A 50 -7.71 14.66 4.73
N SER A 51 -9.02 14.80 4.58
CA SER A 51 -9.91 14.77 5.74
C SER A 51 -9.90 13.37 6.37
N SER A 52 -9.90 13.33 7.70
CA SER A 52 -10.04 12.09 8.47
C SER A 52 -11.39 11.40 8.22
N SER A 53 -12.41 12.12 7.77
CA SER A 53 -13.68 11.54 7.33
C SER A 53 -13.56 10.69 6.07
N SER A 54 -12.52 10.92 5.25
CA SER A 54 -12.30 10.21 3.98
C SER A 54 -11.41 8.98 4.13
N LEU A 55 -10.45 8.99 5.07
CA LEU A 55 -9.43 7.96 5.24
C LEU A 55 -9.38 7.44 6.68
N THR A 56 -9.95 6.25 6.92
CA THR A 56 -9.91 5.61 8.24
C THR A 56 -8.50 5.20 8.67
N SER A 57 -7.55 5.07 7.75
CA SER A 57 -6.12 4.88 8.04
C SER A 57 -5.49 6.05 8.78
N LEU A 58 -6.08 7.24 8.69
CA LEU A 58 -5.58 8.47 9.32
C LEU A 58 -6.24 8.75 10.68
N HIS A 59 -7.12 7.87 11.16
CA HIS A 59 -7.74 8.03 12.48
C HIS A 59 -6.71 7.88 13.60
N LYS A 60 -6.92 8.57 14.73
CA LYS A 60 -6.02 8.53 15.89
C LYS A 60 -5.76 7.10 16.39
N GLU A 61 -6.79 6.27 16.38
CA GLU A 61 -6.76 4.87 16.81
C GLU A 61 -6.41 3.88 15.69
N ALA A 62 -5.95 4.36 14.52
CA ALA A 62 -5.67 3.47 13.39
C ALA A 62 -4.57 2.45 13.74
N ASN A 63 -3.50 2.88 14.43
CA ASN A 63 -2.39 2.01 14.82
C ASN A 63 -2.81 0.90 15.80
N THR A 64 -3.79 1.16 16.66
CA THR A 64 -4.23 0.22 17.71
C THR A 64 -5.34 -0.71 17.23
N LYS A 65 -6.26 -0.21 16.39
CA LYS A 65 -7.43 -0.96 15.91
C LYS A 65 -7.17 -1.75 14.62
N GLN A 66 -6.26 -1.27 13.77
CA GLN A 66 -6.00 -1.92 12.48
C GLN A 66 -4.86 -2.91 12.63
N LYS A 67 -5.12 -4.18 12.29
CA LYS A 67 -4.09 -5.23 12.33
C LYS A 67 -2.89 -4.90 11.42
N TRP A 68 -3.13 -4.25 10.29
CA TRP A 68 -2.12 -3.90 9.29
C TRP A 68 -2.31 -2.43 8.85
N PRO A 69 -1.84 -1.46 9.67
CA PRO A 69 -2.14 -0.05 9.45
C PRO A 69 -1.49 0.48 8.17
N LEU A 70 -0.25 0.07 7.87
CA LEU A 70 0.45 0.43 6.64
C LEU A 70 -0.27 -0.09 5.38
N LEU A 71 -0.62 -1.38 5.36
CA LEU A 71 -1.38 -1.97 4.27
C LEU A 71 -2.70 -1.22 4.01
N ASN A 72 -3.43 -0.88 5.08
CA ASN A 72 -4.68 -0.16 4.95
C ASN A 72 -4.47 1.28 4.44
N LEU A 73 -3.44 1.97 4.93
CA LEU A 73 -3.05 3.30 4.46
C LEU A 73 -2.76 3.30 2.96
N ILE A 74 -1.86 2.45 2.49
CA ILE A 74 -1.47 2.36 1.08
C ILE A 74 -2.69 2.01 0.22
N ARG A 75 -3.51 1.04 0.64
CA ARG A 75 -4.75 0.67 -0.07
C ARG A 75 -5.70 1.86 -0.23
N GLN A 76 -5.92 2.64 0.83
CA GLN A 76 -6.84 3.77 0.78
C GLN A 76 -6.26 4.93 -0.05
N ILE A 77 -4.96 5.22 0.06
CA ILE A 77 -4.25 6.18 -0.79
C ILE A 77 -4.42 5.81 -2.27
N LEU A 78 -4.10 4.56 -2.64
CA LEU A 78 -4.21 4.08 -4.01
C LEU A 78 -5.64 4.25 -4.55
N ARG A 79 -6.66 3.93 -3.74
CA ARG A 79 -8.06 4.09 -4.12
C ARG A 79 -8.42 5.55 -4.41
N VAL A 80 -7.94 6.50 -3.61
CA VAL A 80 -8.16 7.94 -3.84
C VAL A 80 -7.60 8.39 -5.18
N TYR A 81 -6.46 7.85 -5.58
CA TYR A 81 -5.83 8.15 -6.87
C TYR A 81 -6.32 7.26 -8.04
N GLY A 82 -7.36 6.45 -7.83
CA GLY A 82 -7.96 5.63 -8.88
C GLY A 82 -7.17 4.35 -9.21
N TYR A 83 -6.43 3.81 -8.25
CA TYR A 83 -5.74 2.53 -8.36
C TYR A 83 -6.40 1.47 -7.48
N LYS A 84 -6.43 0.24 -7.99
CA LYS A 84 -6.80 -0.97 -7.24
C LYS A 84 -5.55 -1.76 -6.88
N MET A 85 -5.66 -2.52 -5.80
CA MET A 85 -4.59 -3.38 -5.30
C MET A 85 -5.14 -4.81 -5.14
N GLU A 86 -4.58 -5.75 -5.90
CA GLU A 86 -5.04 -7.14 -5.97
C GLU A 86 -3.98 -8.11 -5.44
N PRO A 87 -4.35 -9.09 -4.59
CA PRO A 87 -3.39 -10.06 -4.07
C PRO A 87 -2.99 -11.07 -5.16
N ILE A 88 -1.69 -11.27 -5.36
CA ILE A 88 -1.14 -12.25 -6.31
C ILE A 88 -0.12 -13.16 -5.61
N ARG A 89 -0.01 -14.40 -6.09
CA ARG A 89 0.99 -15.38 -5.64
C ARG A 89 1.90 -15.73 -6.80
N LYS A 90 3.22 -15.68 -6.59
CA LYS A 90 4.22 -16.10 -7.56
C LYS A 90 5.04 -17.28 -7.01
N CYS A 91 5.52 -18.13 -7.91
CA CYS A 91 6.43 -19.22 -7.57
C CYS A 91 7.74 -18.65 -7.04
N ASP A 92 8.24 -19.18 -5.93
CA ASP A 92 9.50 -18.80 -5.28
C ASP A 92 10.43 -20.01 -5.15
N GLY A 93 10.45 -20.83 -6.20
CA GLY A 93 11.18 -22.08 -6.24
C GLY A 93 10.51 -23.21 -5.44
N TYR A 94 11.32 -24.16 -5.00
CA TYR A 94 10.89 -25.37 -4.29
C TYR A 94 11.70 -25.52 -2.99
N THR A 95 11.17 -26.24 -2.01
CA THR A 95 11.96 -26.74 -0.87
C THR A 95 12.91 -27.83 -1.33
N VAL A 96 13.86 -28.20 -0.48
CA VAL A 96 14.76 -29.35 -0.72
C VAL A 96 13.94 -30.63 -0.93
N ASP A 97 12.80 -30.73 -0.25
CA ASP A 97 11.84 -31.84 -0.37
C ASP A 97 10.91 -31.75 -1.60
N GLY A 98 11.15 -30.79 -2.51
CA GLY A 98 10.37 -30.64 -3.75
C GLY A 98 9.00 -29.95 -3.58
N ILE A 99 8.72 -29.32 -2.45
CA ILE A 99 7.45 -28.60 -2.21
C ILE A 99 7.54 -27.19 -2.81
N LYS A 100 6.57 -26.81 -3.65
CA LYS A 100 6.55 -25.48 -4.28
C LYS A 100 6.38 -24.38 -3.24
N LYS A 101 7.29 -23.41 -3.26
CA LYS A 101 7.22 -22.19 -2.45
C LYS A 101 6.45 -21.11 -3.20
N PHE A 102 5.66 -20.34 -2.46
CA PHE A 102 4.92 -19.21 -3.01
C PHE A 102 5.26 -17.94 -2.25
N LYS A 103 5.63 -16.90 -2.99
CA LYS A 103 5.76 -15.55 -2.48
C LYS A 103 4.52 -14.73 -2.83
N ARG A 104 4.05 -13.93 -1.87
CA ARG A 104 2.81 -13.16 -1.99
C ARG A 104 3.14 -11.70 -2.29
N PHE A 105 2.46 -11.15 -3.27
CA PHE A 105 2.59 -9.76 -3.68
C PHE A 105 1.22 -9.12 -3.77
N PHE A 106 1.22 -7.79 -3.90
CA PHE A 106 0.07 -7.02 -4.33
C PHE A 106 0.36 -6.40 -5.68
N LEU A 107 -0.52 -6.64 -6.64
CA LEU A 107 -0.52 -6.02 -7.95
C LEU A 107 -1.33 -4.73 -7.88
N VAL A 108 -0.70 -3.60 -8.17
CA VAL A 108 -1.33 -2.29 -8.24
C VAL A 108 -1.58 -1.96 -9.70
N GLN A 109 -2.83 -1.64 -10.03
CA GLN A 109 -3.27 -1.30 -11.38
C GLN A 109 -4.25 -0.14 -11.33
N LYS A 110 -4.31 0.65 -12.41
CA LYS A 110 -5.32 1.68 -12.55
C LYS A 110 -6.72 1.04 -12.63
N ILE A 111 -7.69 1.61 -11.94
CA ILE A 111 -9.09 1.18 -12.04
C ILE A 111 -9.58 1.60 -13.44
N PRO A 112 -10.02 0.65 -14.28
CA PRO A 112 -10.61 0.99 -15.56
C PRO A 112 -11.86 1.84 -15.34
N LEU A 113 -12.02 2.90 -16.14
CA LEU A 113 -13.21 3.74 -16.17
C LEU A 113 -14.35 2.96 -16.85
N GLU A 114 -14.81 1.88 -16.25
CA GLU A 114 -16.01 1.18 -16.72
C GLU A 114 -17.07 1.16 -15.62
N ASN A 115 -18.17 1.87 -15.94
CA ASN A 115 -19.46 1.98 -15.26
C ASN A 115 -19.45 2.81 -13.96
N ALA A 116 -19.40 4.14 -14.16
CA ALA A 116 -20.01 5.09 -13.23
C ALA A 116 -21.54 5.07 -13.39
#